data_AF-Q50I94-F1
#
_entry.id   AF-Q50I94-F1
#
_cell.length_a   1.000
_cell.length_b   1.000
_cell.length_c   1.000
_cell.angle_alpha   90.00
_cell.angle_beta   90.00
_cell.angle_gamma   90.00
#
_symmetry.space_group_name_H-M   'P 1'
#
loop_
_entity.id
_entity.type
_entity.pdbx_description
1 polymer ?
#
loop_
_entity_poly.entity_id
_entity_poly.type
_entity_poly.pdbx_seq_one_letter_code
_entity_poly.pdbx_strand_id
1 'polypeptide(L)'
;GVTHGGLANYVACVPARLGFDADAGGRFGLVQGQGTDLGNTMVFSSLVLGGVLDVLDADAVTDPQAVAEFIAGGVDFLKVVPSHLAALGAGDGLAGLVPSRSLVLGGEAAPIAWAHELLSAAGERSVHNH
;
A
#
# COMPACT_ATOMS: atom_id res chain seq x y z
N GLY A 1 -17.69 1.71 -14.54
CA GLY A 1 -18.70 1.45 -13.48
C GLY A 1 -18.42 0.08 -12.91
N VAL A 2 -18.13 0.00 -11.61
CA VAL A 2 -17.86 -1.28 -10.95
C VAL A 2 -19.20 -1.95 -10.64
N THR A 3 -19.40 -3.18 -11.13
CA THR A 3 -20.63 -3.94 -10.85
C THR A 3 -20.58 -4.52 -9.44
N HIS A 4 -21.75 -4.66 -8.80
CA HIS A 4 -21.90 -5.18 -7.44
C HIS A 4 -21.23 -6.56 -7.23
N GLY A 5 -21.12 -7.38 -8.29
CA GLY A 5 -20.43 -8.67 -8.27
C GLY A 5 -18.89 -8.59 -8.29
N GLY A 6 -18.31 -7.56 -8.92
CA GLY A 6 -16.87 -7.30 -8.84
C GLY A 6 -16.44 -6.89 -7.44
N LEU A 7 -17.30 -6.10 -6.78
CA LEU A 7 -17.11 -5.68 -5.39
C LEU A 7 -17.18 -6.87 -4.41
N ALA A 8 -18.14 -7.79 -4.59
CA ALA A 8 -18.29 -8.96 -3.72
C ALA A 8 -17.09 -9.95 -3.81
N ASN A 9 -16.52 -10.14 -5.00
CA ASN A 9 -15.32 -10.96 -5.16
C ASN A 9 -14.07 -10.28 -4.59
N TYR A 10 -14.03 -8.95 -4.59
CA TYR A 10 -12.99 -8.13 -3.95
C TYR A 10 -13.06 -8.21 -2.41
N VAL A 11 -14.28 -8.16 -1.85
CA VAL A 11 -14.54 -8.14 -0.40
C VAL A 11 -14.20 -9.47 0.29
N ALA A 12 -14.30 -10.61 -0.40
CA ALA A 12 -14.17 -11.94 0.23
C ALA A 12 -12.81 -12.64 0.04
N CYS A 13 -12.01 -12.28 -0.97
CA CYS A 13 -10.83 -13.07 -1.35
C CYS A 13 -9.49 -12.31 -1.27
N VAL A 14 -9.55 -10.97 -1.19
CA VAL A 14 -8.40 -10.10 -1.42
C VAL A 14 -7.52 -9.92 -0.17
N PRO A 15 -8.03 -9.76 1.07
CA PRO A 15 -7.17 -9.52 2.22
C PRO A 15 -6.14 -10.64 2.45
N ALA A 16 -6.59 -11.89 2.47
CA ALA A 16 -5.73 -13.05 2.69
C ALA A 16 -4.72 -13.31 1.56
N ARG A 17 -5.03 -12.89 0.32
CA ARG A 17 -4.13 -13.06 -0.85
C ARG A 17 -3.18 -11.88 -1.04
N LEU A 18 -3.53 -10.70 -0.53
CA LEU A 18 -2.69 -9.50 -0.61
C LEU A 18 -1.69 -9.37 0.53
N GLY A 19 -1.64 -10.32 1.46
CA GLY A 19 -0.73 -10.23 2.61
C GLY A 19 -1.20 -9.24 3.66
N PHE A 20 -2.51 -9.01 3.75
CA PHE A 20 -3.13 -8.38 4.91
C PHE A 20 -3.57 -9.48 5.87
N ASP A 21 -3.09 -9.40 7.11
CA ASP A 21 -3.45 -10.37 8.15
C ASP A 21 -4.97 -10.29 8.41
N ALA A 22 -5.68 -11.36 8.05
CA ALA A 22 -7.14 -11.38 8.01
C ALA A 22 -7.84 -11.19 9.37
N ASP A 23 -7.11 -11.36 10.47
CA ASP A 23 -7.61 -11.24 11.85
C ASP A 23 -7.12 -9.99 12.58
N ALA A 24 -6.33 -9.15 11.90
CA ALA A 24 -5.74 -7.98 12.53
C ALA A 24 -6.37 -6.71 11.94
N GLY A 25 -7.11 -5.99 12.79
CA GLY A 25 -7.26 -4.55 12.59
C GLY A 25 -5.88 -3.88 12.41
N GLY A 26 -5.88 -2.60 12.12
CA GLY A 26 -4.65 -1.87 11.85
C GLY A 26 -4.92 -0.66 10.98
N ARG A 27 -3.86 0.06 10.65
CA ARG A 27 -3.92 1.32 9.92
C ARG A 27 -3.53 1.09 8.47
N PHE A 28 -4.50 1.29 7.58
CA PHE A 28 -4.36 1.13 6.14
C PHE A 28 -4.08 2.49 5.53
N GLY A 29 -2.91 2.65 4.92
CA GLY A 29 -2.50 3.90 4.27
C GLY A 29 -3.02 3.98 2.85
N LEU A 30 -3.69 5.09 2.53
CA LEU A 30 -4.07 5.45 1.17
C LEU A 30 -3.19 6.60 0.67
N VAL A 31 -2.26 6.27 -0.23
CA VAL A 31 -1.37 7.22 -0.92
C VAL A 31 -1.71 7.17 -2.41
N GLN A 32 -2.77 7.86 -2.84
CA GLN A 32 -3.28 7.80 -4.22
C GLN A 32 -3.86 9.15 -4.70
N GLY A 33 -3.72 9.42 -6.00
CA GLY A 33 -4.64 10.27 -6.75
C GLY A 33 -5.94 9.50 -7.05
N GLN A 34 -7.09 10.16 -6.94
CA GLN A 34 -8.38 9.48 -6.79
C GLN A 34 -8.83 8.63 -8.00
N GLY A 35 -9.30 7.40 -7.72
CA GLY A 35 -10.09 6.59 -8.67
C GLY A 35 -9.49 5.25 -9.14
N THR A 36 -8.34 4.82 -8.60
CA THR A 36 -7.68 3.56 -9.02
C THR A 36 -8.21 2.34 -8.27
N ASP A 37 -8.04 1.15 -8.87
CA ASP A 37 -8.30 -0.15 -8.22
C ASP A 37 -7.51 -0.33 -6.91
N LEU A 38 -6.35 0.34 -6.81
CA LEU A 38 -5.51 0.41 -5.62
C LEU A 38 -6.22 1.06 -4.44
N GLY A 39 -6.87 2.21 -4.68
CA GLY A 39 -7.57 2.93 -3.63
C GLY A 39 -8.77 2.17 -3.09
N ASN A 40 -9.56 1.57 -4.00
CA ASN A 40 -10.68 0.72 -3.62
C ASN A 40 -10.23 -0.47 -2.75
N THR A 41 -9.08 -1.09 -3.08
CA THR A 41 -8.51 -2.18 -2.28
C THR A 41 -8.31 -1.78 -0.82
N MET A 42 -7.69 -0.63 -0.57
CA MET A 42 -7.37 -0.17 0.80
C MET A 42 -8.63 0.23 1.57
N VAL A 43 -9.55 0.94 0.92
CA VAL A 43 -10.84 1.32 1.51
C VAL A 43 -11.62 0.09 1.97
N PHE A 44 -11.85 -0.88 1.07
CA PHE A 44 -12.62 -2.07 1.42
C PHE A 44 -11.88 -2.99 2.40
N SER A 45 -10.56 -3.11 2.31
CA SER A 45 -9.78 -3.91 3.27
C SER A 45 -9.88 -3.35 4.69
N SER A 46 -9.78 -2.03 4.85
CA SER A 46 -9.93 -1.40 6.17
C SER A 46 -11.32 -1.64 6.77
N LEU A 47 -12.38 -1.59 5.97
CA LEU A 47 -13.75 -1.81 6.41
C LEU A 47 -14.03 -3.28 6.78
N VAL A 48 -13.54 -4.22 5.96
CA VAL A 48 -13.77 -5.66 6.16
C VAL A 48 -12.97 -6.22 7.34
N LEU A 49 -11.74 -5.74 7.53
CA LEU A 49 -10.85 -6.19 8.60
C LEU A 49 -11.04 -5.43 9.93
N GLY A 50 -11.98 -4.48 9.98
CA GLY A 50 -12.20 -3.65 11.18
C GLY A 50 -11.03 -2.73 11.52
N GLY A 51 -10.28 -2.28 10.50
CA GLY A 51 -9.16 -1.37 10.62
C GLY A 51 -9.55 0.11 10.49
N VAL A 52 -8.52 0.97 10.47
CA VAL A 52 -8.63 2.41 10.23
C VAL A 52 -8.01 2.72 8.88
N LEU A 53 -8.71 3.50 8.05
CA LEU A 53 -8.15 4.04 6.81
C LEU A 53 -7.53 5.41 7.11
N ASP A 54 -6.21 5.50 6.98
CA ASP A 54 -5.50 6.77 6.95
C ASP A 54 -5.37 7.24 5.51
N VAL A 55 -5.72 8.50 5.24
CA VAL A 55 -5.68 9.07 3.89
C VAL A 55 -4.71 10.23 3.90
N LEU A 56 -3.69 10.15 3.04
CA LEU A 56 -2.80 11.27 2.79
C LEU A 56 -3.47 12.26 1.83
N ASP A 57 -3.23 13.56 2.04
CA ASP A 57 -3.73 14.59 1.14
C ASP A 57 -3.20 14.37 -0.28
N ALA A 58 -4.05 14.57 -1.28
CA ALA A 58 -3.73 14.36 -2.69
C ALA A 58 -2.57 15.25 -3.14
N ASP A 59 -2.42 16.43 -2.56
CA ASP A 59 -1.31 17.35 -2.88
C ASP A 59 0.03 16.89 -2.26
N ALA A 60 -0.01 16.00 -1.26
CA ALA A 60 1.16 15.50 -0.54
C ALA A 60 1.65 14.14 -1.04
N VAL A 61 0.89 13.42 -1.88
CA VAL A 61 1.25 12.05 -2.32
C VAL A 61 2.51 11.96 -3.17
N THR A 62 2.98 13.08 -3.73
CA THR A 62 4.22 13.16 -4.53
C THR A 62 5.41 13.71 -3.74
N ASP A 63 5.21 14.13 -2.48
CA ASP A 63 6.27 14.60 -1.60
C ASP A 63 6.87 13.40 -0.83
N PRO A 64 8.14 13.02 -1.09
CA PRO A 64 8.79 11.92 -0.39
C PRO A 64 8.77 12.06 1.13
N GLN A 65 8.97 13.27 1.64
CA GLN A 65 9.03 13.52 3.07
C GLN A 65 7.64 13.39 3.69
N ALA A 66 6.63 14.00 3.08
CA ALA A 66 5.26 13.90 3.58
C ALA A 66 4.74 12.45 3.58
N VAL A 67 5.08 11.66 2.56
CA VAL A 67 4.72 10.23 2.50
C VAL A 67 5.46 9.43 3.58
N ALA A 68 6.74 9.67 3.78
CA ALA A 68 7.51 8.99 4.82
C ALA A 68 6.99 9.34 6.24
N GLU A 69 6.67 10.61 6.50
CA GLU A 69 6.06 11.06 7.76
C GLU A 69 4.67 10.44 7.98
N PHE A 70 3.86 10.36 6.93
CA PHE A 70 2.57 9.69 6.95
C PHE A 70 2.71 8.21 7.34
N ILE A 71 3.66 7.50 6.74
CA ILE A 71 3.93 6.09 7.05
C ILE A 71 4.43 5.94 8.49
N ALA A 72 5.36 6.80 8.91
CA ALA A 72 5.87 6.85 10.28
C ALA A 72 4.78 7.19 11.32
N GLY A 73 3.69 7.84 10.89
CA GLY A 73 2.48 8.11 11.67
C GLY A 73 1.68 6.86 12.07
N GLY A 74 2.15 5.66 11.70
CA GLY A 74 1.62 4.38 12.17
C GLY A 74 0.93 3.56 11.10
N VAL A 75 1.21 3.79 9.81
CA VAL A 75 0.64 2.96 8.74
C VAL A 75 1.20 1.54 8.83
N ASP A 76 0.31 0.58 8.98
CA ASP A 76 0.61 -0.84 9.06
C ASP A 76 0.63 -1.51 7.69
N PHE A 77 -0.30 -1.09 6.84
CA PHE A 77 -0.56 -1.67 5.54
C PHE A 77 -0.55 -0.59 4.48
N LEU A 78 0.25 -0.75 3.43
CA LEU A 78 0.30 0.19 2.31
C LEU A 78 0.20 -0.56 0.99
N LYS A 79 -0.61 -0.06 0.05
CA LYS A 79 -0.61 -0.51 -1.34
C LYS A 79 -0.18 0.63 -2.25
N VAL A 80 0.83 0.40 -3.10
CA VAL A 80 1.44 1.44 -3.93
C VAL A 80 1.88 0.88 -5.29
N VAL A 81 1.88 1.74 -6.30
CA VAL A 81 2.40 1.40 -7.63
C VAL A 81 3.93 1.40 -7.59
N PRO A 82 4.63 0.38 -8.15
CA PRO A 82 6.09 0.32 -8.14
C PRO A 82 6.79 1.60 -8.63
N SER A 83 6.35 2.17 -9.76
CA SER A 83 6.92 3.39 -10.33
C SER A 83 6.77 4.60 -9.40
N HIS A 84 5.64 4.71 -8.69
CA HIS A 84 5.41 5.76 -7.70
C HIS A 84 6.35 5.60 -6.50
N LEU A 85 6.44 4.40 -5.94
CA LEU A 85 7.32 4.13 -4.81
C LEU A 85 8.80 4.36 -5.16
N ALA A 86 9.21 3.96 -6.37
CA ALA A 86 10.55 4.22 -6.88
C ALA A 86 10.85 5.72 -7.00
N ALA A 87 9.88 6.52 -7.48
CA ALA A 87 10.03 7.96 -7.59
C ALA A 87 10.19 8.63 -6.21
N LEU A 88 9.39 8.23 -5.22
CA LEU A 88 9.51 8.73 -3.85
C LEU A 88 10.87 8.35 -3.23
N GLY A 89 11.32 7.12 -3.46
CA GLY A 89 12.58 6.62 -2.92
C GLY A 89 13.86 7.15 -3.59
N ALA A 90 13.75 7.92 -4.68
CA ALA A 90 14.90 8.39 -5.44
C ALA A 90 15.77 9.41 -4.67
N GLY A 91 15.21 10.10 -3.67
CA GLY A 91 15.92 11.04 -2.82
C GLY A 91 16.57 10.37 -1.61
N ASP A 92 15.74 10.02 -0.62
CA ASP A 92 16.18 9.53 0.70
C ASP A 92 16.15 8.00 0.85
N GLY A 93 15.94 7.27 -0.24
CA GLY A 93 15.85 5.82 -0.26
C GLY A 93 14.47 5.28 0.14
N LEU A 94 14.35 3.95 0.18
CA LEU A 94 13.07 3.25 0.37
C LEU A 94 12.74 2.93 1.83
N ALA A 95 13.69 3.05 2.76
CA ALA A 95 13.55 2.53 4.12
C ALA A 95 12.37 3.15 4.89
N GLY A 96 12.16 4.47 4.74
CA GLY A 96 11.03 5.20 5.35
C GLY A 96 9.70 5.03 4.61
N LEU A 97 9.71 4.36 3.47
CA LEU A 97 8.53 4.14 2.62
C LEU A 97 7.96 2.72 2.76
N VAL A 98 8.52 1.91 3.66
CA VAL A 98 8.02 0.57 3.98
C VAL A 98 7.22 0.64 5.29
N PRO A 99 5.92 0.28 5.29
CA PRO A 99 5.06 0.28 6.48
C PRO A 99 5.50 -0.78 7.50
N SER A 100 4.94 -0.71 8.70
CA SER A 100 5.36 -1.55 9.83
C SER A 100 5.07 -3.05 9.62
N ARG A 101 4.05 -3.41 8.83
CA ARG A 101 3.64 -4.81 8.59
C ARG A 101 3.82 -5.23 7.15
N SER A 102 3.02 -4.67 6.23
CA SER A 102 2.94 -5.20 4.86
C SER A 102 2.85 -4.11 3.79
N LEU A 103 3.75 -4.22 2.81
CA LEU A 103 3.75 -3.42 1.59
C LEU A 103 3.25 -4.26 0.42
N VAL A 104 2.23 -3.77 -0.27
CA VAL A 104 1.66 -4.43 -1.45
C VAL A 104 1.95 -3.59 -2.69
N LEU A 105 2.72 -4.15 -3.60
CA LEU A 105 2.93 -3.60 -4.94
C LEU A 105 1.82 -4.08 -5.87
N GLY A 106 1.29 -3.18 -6.69
CA GLY A 106 0.34 -3.57 -7.73
C GLY A 106 0.01 -2.48 -8.72
N GLY A 107 -0.64 -2.87 -9.81
CA GLY A 107 -1.03 -1.98 -10.91
C GLY A 107 0.01 -1.89 -12.04
N GLU A 108 1.27 -2.25 -11.78
CA GLU A 108 2.36 -2.30 -12.77
C GLU A 108 3.36 -3.41 -12.41
N ALA A 109 4.16 -3.83 -13.39
CA ALA A 109 5.26 -4.76 -13.15
C ALA A 109 6.43 -4.05 -12.45
N ALA A 110 6.93 -4.63 -11.35
CA ALA A 110 8.14 -4.16 -10.67
C ALA A 110 9.40 -4.74 -11.34
N PRO A 111 10.38 -3.91 -11.76
CA PRO A 111 11.66 -4.41 -12.24
C PRO A 111 12.39 -5.21 -11.17
N ILE A 112 12.96 -6.38 -11.52
CA ILE A 112 13.61 -7.31 -10.57
C ILE A 112 14.73 -6.63 -9.77
N ALA A 113 15.58 -5.84 -10.43
CA ALA A 113 16.68 -5.15 -9.77
C ALA A 113 16.19 -4.19 -8.68
N TRP A 114 15.15 -3.41 -8.99
CA TRP A 114 14.53 -2.49 -8.03
C TRP A 114 13.79 -3.25 -6.91
N ALA A 115 13.14 -4.38 -7.22
CA ALA A 115 12.51 -5.21 -6.20
C ALA A 115 13.53 -5.75 -5.18
N HIS A 116 14.76 -6.06 -5.59
CA HIS A 116 15.83 -6.45 -4.66
C HIS A 116 16.25 -5.31 -3.74
N GLU A 117 16.32 -4.07 -4.25
CA GLU A 117 16.58 -2.88 -3.43
C GLU A 117 15.47 -2.66 -2.40
N LEU A 118 14.22 -2.79 -2.83
CA LEU A 118 13.06 -2.70 -1.95
C LEU A 118 13.08 -3.76 -0.85
N LEU A 119 13.36 -5.02 -1.19
CA LEU A 119 13.44 -6.11 -0.20
C LEU A 119 14.58 -5.86 0.80
N SER A 120 15.72 -5.35 0.33
CA SER A 120 16.84 -4.97 1.21
C SER A 120 16.43 -3.85 2.17
N ALA A 121 15.69 -2.85 1.67
CA ALA A 121 15.17 -1.76 2.50
C ALA A 121 14.05 -2.21 3.45
N ALA A 122 13.27 -3.23 3.10
CA ALA A 122 12.18 -3.79 3.90
C ALA A 122 12.70 -4.70 5.04
N GLY A 123 13.85 -5.35 4.89
CA GLY A 123 14.37 -6.25 5.92
C GLY A 123 13.38 -7.40 6.19
N GLU A 124 12.89 -7.51 7.42
CA GLU A 124 11.93 -8.56 7.81
C GLU A 124 10.45 -8.22 7.53
N ARG A 125 10.15 -6.97 7.11
CA ARG A 125 8.77 -6.53 6.77
C ARG A 125 8.30 -7.20 5.48
N SER A 126 7.02 -7.55 5.41
CA SER A 126 6.49 -8.29 4.27
C SER A 126 6.27 -7.41 3.06
N VAL A 127 6.68 -7.91 1.89
CA VAL A 127 6.46 -7.27 0.59
C VAL A 127 5.76 -8.27 -0.33
N HIS A 128 4.62 -7.87 -0.86
CA HIS A 128 3.79 -8.66 -1.76
C HIS A 128 3.69 -7.96 -3.11
N ASN A 129 3.66 -8.72 -4.20
CA ASN A 129 3.45 -8.20 -5.54
C ASN A 129 2.22 -8.88 -6.15
N HIS A 130 1.26 -8.08 -6.62
CA HIS A 130 -0.04 -8.54 -7.15
C HIS A 130 -0.37 -7.91 -8.51
#